data_AF-D3IH55-F1
#
_entry.id   AF-D3IH55-F1
#
_cell.length_a   1.000
_cell.length_b   1.000
_cell.length_c   1.000
_cell.angle_alpha   90.00
_cell.angle_beta   90.00
_cell.angle_gamma   90.00
#
_symmetry.space_group_name_H-M   'P 1'
#
loop_
_entity.id
_entity.type
_entity.pdbx_description
1 polymer ?
#
loop_
_entity_poly.entity_id
_entity_poly.type
_entity_poly.pdbx_seq_one_letter_code
_entity_poly.pdbx_strand_id
1 'polypeptide(L)'
;MARGRNKELILERDRKLFERFYYWSEVRRLRFDDTIAKLSHEEFFLAEATTLRIVRRMLMDGATVDGKAVEKSRRQGFRSSTARREPCGQLSLFPE
;
A
#
# COMPACT_ATOMS: atom_id res chain seq x y z
N MET A 1 -30.36 16.80 -1.52
CA MET A 1 -29.21 16.03 -1.03
C MET A 1 -28.40 15.57 -2.25
N ALA A 2 -27.16 16.03 -2.42
CA ALA A 2 -26.32 15.52 -3.49
C ALA A 2 -26.17 14.01 -3.29
N ARG A 3 -26.60 13.20 -4.27
CA ARG A 3 -26.44 11.73 -4.24
C ARG A 3 -24.96 11.40 -4.37
N GLY A 4 -24.21 11.55 -3.28
CA GLY A 4 -22.79 11.34 -3.22
C GLY A 4 -22.43 10.41 -2.07
N ARG A 5 -21.29 9.75 -2.19
CA ARG A 5 -20.70 9.02 -1.06
C ARG A 5 -20.25 10.03 -0.01
N ASN A 6 -20.57 9.77 1.25
CA ASN A 6 -20.08 10.61 2.35
C ASN A 6 -18.55 10.48 2.45
N LYS A 7 -17.84 11.60 2.20
CA LYS A 7 -16.38 11.63 2.16
C LYS A 7 -15.77 11.35 3.53
N GLU A 8 -16.42 11.79 4.60
CA GLU A 8 -15.94 11.61 5.97
C GLU A 8 -15.93 10.13 6.36
N LEU A 9 -17.03 9.42 6.11
CA LEU A 9 -17.12 7.98 6.37
C LEU A 9 -16.12 7.17 5.53
N ILE A 10 -15.83 7.60 4.30
CA ILE A 10 -14.79 6.96 3.47
C ILE A 10 -13.41 7.15 4.11
N LEU A 11 -13.09 8.35 4.58
CA LEU A 11 -11.81 8.61 5.23
C LEU A 11 -11.64 7.81 6.53
N GLU A 12 -12.70 7.72 7.34
CA GLU A 12 -12.69 6.89 8.55
C GLU A 12 -12.47 5.41 8.23
N ARG A 13 -13.15 4.89 7.19
CA ARG A 13 -12.93 3.52 6.73
C ARG A 13 -11.49 3.32 6.27
N ASP A 14 -10.96 4.23 5.45
CA ASP A 14 -9.60 4.11 4.92
C ASP A 14 -8.55 4.15 6.05
N ARG A 15 -8.78 4.93 7.12
CA ARG A 15 -7.95 4.92 8.34
C ARG A 15 -8.01 3.57 9.06
N LYS A 16 -9.21 3.07 9.38
CA LYS A 16 -9.39 1.76 10.05
C LYS A 16 -8.82 0.60 9.24
N LEU A 17 -8.96 0.64 7.92
CA LEU A 17 -8.38 -0.35 7.01
C LEU A 17 -6.85 -0.36 7.11
N PHE A 18 -6.23 0.81 7.20
CA PHE A 18 -4.79 0.93 7.35
C PHE A 18 -4.28 0.44 8.71
N GLU A 19 -5.01 0.71 9.80
CA GLU A 19 -4.71 0.18 11.14
C GLU A 19 -4.75 -1.36 11.17
N ARG A 20 -5.77 -1.96 10.55
CA ARG A 20 -5.88 -3.42 10.44
C ARG A 20 -4.80 -4.01 9.55
N PHE A 21 -4.48 -3.35 8.45
CA PHE A 21 -3.35 -3.71 7.61
C PHE A 21 -2.04 -3.76 8.41
N TYR A 22 -1.76 -2.71 9.19
CA TYR A 22 -0.59 -2.66 10.07
C TYR A 22 -0.54 -3.81 11.08
N TYR A 23 -1.67 -4.11 11.73
CA TYR A 23 -1.74 -5.23 12.67
C TYR A 23 -1.38 -6.57 12.00
N TRP A 24 -1.94 -6.85 10.82
CA TRP A 24 -1.67 -8.11 10.13
C TRP A 24 -0.25 -8.19 9.56
N SER A 25 0.27 -7.10 8.98
CA SER A 25 1.58 -7.09 8.33
C SER A 25 2.75 -6.99 9.32
N GLU A 26 2.63 -6.19 10.38
CA GLU A 26 3.75 -5.92 11.30
C GLU A 26 3.66 -6.74 12.60
N VAL A 27 2.48 -6.85 13.20
CA VAL A 27 2.30 -7.56 14.47
C VAL A 27 2.20 -9.07 14.23
N ARG A 28 1.33 -9.48 13.30
CA ARG A 28 1.14 -10.90 12.96
C ARG A 28 2.10 -11.40 11.88
N ARG A 29 2.78 -10.51 11.16
CA ARG A 29 3.74 -10.81 10.09
C ARG A 29 3.19 -11.70 8.98
N LEU A 30 1.91 -11.51 8.66
CA LEU A 30 1.28 -12.20 7.56
C LEU A 30 1.85 -11.69 6.23
N ARG A 31 1.88 -12.55 5.20
CA ARG A 31 2.30 -12.12 3.88
C ARG A 31 1.34 -11.04 3.37
N PHE A 32 1.89 -10.12 2.57
CA PHE A 32 1.13 -8.99 2.05
C PHE A 32 -0.12 -9.42 1.27
N ASP A 33 0.04 -10.36 0.33
CA ASP A 33 -1.08 -10.84 -0.50
C ASP A 33 -2.21 -11.45 0.36
N ASP A 34 -1.84 -12.28 1.35
CA ASP A 34 -2.80 -12.90 2.29
C ASP A 34 -3.47 -11.85 3.17
N THR A 35 -2.73 -10.80 3.55
CA THR A 35 -3.27 -9.67 4.33
C THR A 35 -4.33 -8.93 3.52
N ILE A 36 -4.06 -8.65 2.24
CA ILE A 36 -5.03 -7.99 1.37
C ILE A 36 -6.26 -8.86 1.16
N ALA A 37 -6.09 -10.16 0.91
CA ALA A 37 -7.20 -11.10 0.77
C ALA A 37 -8.06 -11.13 2.05
N LYS A 38 -7.43 -11.18 3.22
CA LYS A 38 -8.12 -11.17 4.52
C LYS A 38 -8.91 -9.88 4.75
N LEU A 39 -8.30 -8.71 4.52
CA LEU A 39 -8.97 -7.42 4.64
C LEU A 39 -10.13 -7.28 3.66
N SER A 40 -9.96 -7.79 2.44
CA SER A 40 -10.95 -7.79 1.37
C SER A 40 -12.16 -8.65 1.72
N HIS A 41 -11.97 -9.92 2.08
CA HIS A 41 -13.07 -10.89 2.17
C HIS A 41 -13.66 -11.04 3.56
N GLU A 42 -12.91 -10.78 4.63
CA GLU A 42 -13.36 -11.04 6.00
C GLU A 42 -13.73 -9.77 6.78
N GLU A 43 -13.05 -8.65 6.53
CA GLU A 43 -13.19 -7.44 7.37
C GLU A 43 -13.96 -6.32 6.69
N PHE A 44 -13.56 -5.91 5.49
CA PHE A 44 -14.08 -4.69 4.84
C PHE A 44 -14.99 -4.96 3.65
N PHE A 45 -15.03 -6.19 3.12
CA PHE A 45 -15.87 -6.60 1.99
C PHE A 45 -15.69 -5.67 0.76
N LEU A 46 -14.45 -5.26 0.51
CA LEU A 46 -14.04 -4.43 -0.62
C LEU A 46 -13.24 -5.28 -1.59
N ALA A 47 -13.40 -5.06 -2.89
CA ALA A 47 -12.53 -5.70 -3.88
C ALA A 47 -11.04 -5.48 -3.55
N GLU A 48 -10.23 -6.52 -3.66
CA GLU A 48 -8.78 -6.51 -3.34
C GLU A 48 -8.04 -5.35 -4.00
N ALA A 49 -8.35 -5.06 -5.27
CA ALA A 49 -7.76 -3.94 -6.00
C ALA A 49 -8.03 -2.57 -5.32
N THR A 50 -9.20 -2.41 -4.70
CA THR A 50 -9.56 -1.20 -3.94
C THR A 50 -8.82 -1.13 -2.61
N THR A 51 -8.78 -2.24 -1.87
CA THR A 51 -8.01 -2.37 -0.62
C THR A 51 -6.54 -2.04 -0.85
N LEU A 52 -5.93 -2.64 -1.88
CA LEU A 52 -4.57 -2.35 -2.33
C LEU A 52 -4.35 -0.88 -2.66
N ARG A 53 -5.29 -0.25 -3.38
CA ARG A 53 -5.20 1.17 -3.74
C ARG A 53 -5.24 2.06 -2.50
N ILE A 54 -6.09 1.77 -1.53
CA ILE A 54 -6.19 2.53 -0.27
C ILE A 54 -4.89 2.38 0.51
N VAL A 55 -4.42 1.15 0.72
CA VAL A 55 -3.16 0.88 1.45
C VAL A 55 -1.98 1.58 0.76
N ARG A 56 -1.86 1.48 -0.57
CA ARG A 56 -0.83 2.21 -1.34
C ARG A 56 -0.88 3.71 -1.09
N ARG A 57 -2.07 4.31 -1.16
CA ARG A 57 -2.25 5.75 -0.92
C ARG A 57 -1.78 6.13 0.48
N MET A 58 -2.24 5.42 1.50
CA MET A 58 -1.89 5.67 2.90
C MET A 58 -0.38 5.50 3.18
N LEU A 59 0.28 4.54 2.55
CA LEU A 59 1.74 4.38 2.62
C LEU A 59 2.51 5.51 1.93
N MET A 60 1.99 6.04 0.82
CA MET A 60 2.59 7.20 0.14
C MET A 60 2.40 8.47 0.95
N ASP A 61 1.23 8.65 1.54
CA ASP A 61 0.89 9.78 2.42
C ASP A 61 1.66 9.75 3.75
N GLY A 62 2.34 8.64 4.07
CA GLY A 62 3.11 8.49 5.30
C GLY A 62 2.24 8.34 6.54
N ALA A 63 1.03 7.77 6.39
CA ALA A 63 0.15 7.52 7.50
C ALA A 63 0.87 6.71 8.58
N THR A 64 0.79 7.18 9.81
CA THR A 64 1.43 6.55 10.97
C THR A 64 0.34 5.89 11.80
N VAL A 65 0.54 4.64 12.19
CA VAL A 65 -0.36 3.94 13.12
C VAL A 65 0.36 3.87 14.46
N ASP A 66 -0.22 4.43 15.51
CA ASP A 66 0.31 4.40 16.88
C ASP A 66 1.78 4.86 17.01
N GLY A 67 2.17 5.88 16.24
CA GLY A 67 3.54 6.42 16.23
C GLY A 67 4.58 5.56 15.51
N LYS A 68 4.18 4.43 14.91
CA LYS A 68 5.05 3.56 14.10
C LYS A 68 4.72 3.71 12.62
N ALA A 69 5.73 4.12 11.85
CA ALA A 69 5.64 4.12 10.40
C ALA A 69 5.72 2.68 9.89
N VAL A 70 4.88 2.35 8.91
CA VAL A 70 5.00 1.07 8.20
C VAL A 70 6.21 1.16 7.28
N GLU A 71 7.20 0.31 7.53
CA GLU A 71 8.40 0.25 6.70
C GLU A 71 8.00 -0.12 5.26
N LYS A 72 8.39 0.72 4.31
CA LYS A 72 8.12 0.51 2.88
C LYS A 72 8.98 -0.64 2.37
N SER A 73 8.54 -1.87 2.60
CA SER A 73 9.31 -3.02 2.15
C SER A 73 9.35 -3.05 0.62
N ARG A 74 10.56 -2.99 0.07
CA ARG A 74 10.83 -3.11 -1.38
C ARG A 74 10.24 -4.40 -1.99
N ARG A 75 10.01 -5.43 -1.16
CA ARG A 75 9.41 -6.72 -1.53
C ARG A 75 7.89 -6.67 -1.73
N GLN A 76 7.20 -5.70 -1.13
CA GLN A 76 5.73 -5.58 -1.22
C GLN A 76 5.28 -4.77 -2.46
N GLY A 77 6.16 -4.56 -3.43
CA GLY A 77 5.81 -3.90 -4.70
C GLY A 77 5.58 -2.38 -4.59
N PHE A 78 5.78 -1.77 -3.42
CA PHE A 78 5.77 -0.32 -3.22
C PHE A 78 7.07 0.33 -3.75
N ARG A 79 7.39 0.09 -5.02
CA ARG A 79 8.47 0.81 -5.68
C ARG A 79 8.00 2.25 -5.85
N SER A 80 8.69 3.20 -5.24
CA SER A 80 8.59 4.58 -5.70
C SER A 80 9.06 4.59 -7.16
N SER A 81 8.27 5.15 -8.05
CA SER A 81 8.62 5.31 -9.47
C SER A 81 9.85 6.20 -9.70
N THR A 82 10.46 6.70 -8.63
CA THR A 82 11.59 7.65 -8.62
C THR A 82 12.97 6.99 -8.61
N ALA A 83 13.08 5.69 -8.91
CA ALA A 83 14.37 5.17 -9.36
C ALA A 83 14.54 5.59 -10.83
N ARG A 84 15.11 6.78 -11.05
CA ARG A 84 15.60 7.23 -12.36
C ARG A 84 16.28 6.03 -13.03
N ARG A 85 15.73 5.58 -14.16
CA ARG A 85 16.49 4.76 -15.07
C ARG A 85 17.57 5.69 -15.59
N GLU A 86 18.76 5.62 -15.01
CA GLU A 86 19.95 6.11 -15.70
C GLU A 86 19.90 5.48 -17.10
N PRO A 87 19.94 6.27 -18.19
CA PRO A 87 20.01 5.68 -19.51
C PRO A 87 21.21 4.74 -19.48
N CYS A 88 20.97 3.47 -19.82
CA CYS A 88 22.02 2.47 -19.94
C CYS A 88 23.00 3.01 -20.99
N GLY A 89 24.04 3.71 -20.53
CA GLY A 89 25.17 4.07 -21.35
C GLY A 89 25.68 2.77 -21.93
N GLN A 90 25.77 2.72 -23.25
CA GLN A 90 26.22 1.55 -24.00
C GLN A 90 27.48 0.99 -23.32
N LEU A 91 27.32 -0.10 -22.58
CA LEU A 91 28.43 -0.94 -22.18
C LEU A 91 28.86 -1.65 -23.46
N SER A 92 29.74 -0.99 -24.22
CA SER A 92 30.41 -1.60 -25.38
C SER A 92 31.17 -2.82 -24.88
N LEU A 93 30.66 -4.00 -25.20
CA LEU A 93 31.23 -5.30 -24.82
C LEU A 93 32.49 -5.68 -25.63
N PHE A 94 32.98 -4.79 -26.48
CA PHE A 94 34.16 -5.02 -27.31
C PHE A 94 35.10 -3.81 -27.25
N PRO A 95 36.40 -4.00 -26.94
CA PRO A 95 37.43 -2.99 -27.19
C PRO A 95 37.76 -2.94 -28.69
N GLU A 96 38.10 -1.73 -29.20
CA GLU A 96 38.61 -1.51 -30.57
C GLU A 96 39.89 -2.30 -30.86
#